data_AF-A0A7J8YXX9-F1
#
_entry.id   AF-A0A7J8YXX9-F1
#
_cell.length_a   1.000
_cell.length_b   1.000
_cell.length_c   1.000
_cell.angle_alpha   90.00
_cell.angle_beta   90.00
_cell.angle_gamma   90.00
#
_symmetry.space_group_name_H-M   'P 1'
#
loop_
_entity.id
_entity.type
_entity.pdbx_description
1 polymer ?
#
loop_
_entity_poly.entity_id
_entity_poly.type
_entity_poly.pdbx_seq_one_letter_code
_entity_poly.pdbx_strand_id
1 'polypeptide(L)' 'MGGGEHGGHGAEDFRTKVWSMSGGPYCRPKHWRRNTAIAMFGVFLICIPIAMKSAELE' A
#
# COMPACT_ATOMS: atom_id res chain seq x y z
N MET A 1 -21.05 -14.84 -8.55
CA MET A 1 -21.11 -15.74 -9.74
C MET A 1 -19.69 -16.15 -10.09
N GLY A 2 -19.43 -17.46 -10.12
CA GLY A 2 -18.27 -18.18 -10.70
C GLY A 2 -16.89 -17.92 -10.07
N GLY A 3 -16.11 -18.89 -9.56
CA GLY A 3 -16.11 -20.34 -9.73
C GLY A 3 -14.97 -20.78 -10.66
N GLY A 4 -14.07 -21.63 -10.16
CA GLY A 4 -12.93 -22.24 -10.87
C GLY A 4 -11.59 -21.62 -10.45
N GLU A 5 -10.51 -22.36 -10.17
CA GLU A 5 -10.14 -23.72 -10.56
C GLU A 5 -9.09 -24.25 -9.57
N HIS A 6 -9.31 -25.45 -9.04
CA HIS A 6 -8.21 -26.28 -8.51
C HIS A 6 -7.36 -26.71 -9.71
N GLY A 7 -6.07 -26.37 -9.76
CA GLY A 7 -5.24 -26.81 -10.88
C GLY A 7 -3.75 -26.49 -10.78
N GLY A 8 -2.96 -27.49 -10.38
CA GLY A 8 -1.62 -27.71 -10.90
C GLY A 8 -0.44 -27.16 -10.10
N HIS A 9 0.41 -28.07 -9.62
CA HIS A 9 1.82 -27.78 -9.29
C HIS A 9 2.60 -27.44 -10.58
N GLY A 10 2.31 -26.29 -11.20
CA GLY A 10 3.17 -25.67 -12.20
C GLY A 10 4.31 -24.92 -11.51
N ALA A 11 5.41 -24.64 -12.23
CA ALA A 11 6.52 -23.85 -11.70
C ALA A 11 6.00 -22.56 -11.06
N GLU A 12 5.98 -22.50 -9.73
CA GLU A 12 5.43 -21.36 -9.00
C GLU A 12 6.23 -20.10 -9.37
N ASP A 13 5.56 -19.03 -9.77
CA ASP A 13 6.23 -17.76 -10.05
C ASP A 13 6.89 -17.28 -8.74
N PHE A 14 8.21 -17.39 -8.67
CA PHE A 14 9.00 -17.01 -7.50
C PHE A 14 8.74 -15.56 -7.08
N ARG A 15 8.30 -14.69 -7.99
CA ARG A 15 7.91 -13.31 -7.67
C ARG A 15 6.77 -13.20 -6.68
N THR A 16 5.94 -14.24 -6.55
CA THR A 16 4.90 -14.31 -5.51
C THR A 16 5.44 -14.70 -4.13
N LYS A 17 6.62 -15.31 -4.08
CA LYS A 17 7.32 -15.71 -2.83
C LYS A 17 8.23 -14.62 -2.28
N VAL A 18 8.61 -13.65 -3.11
CA VAL A 18 9.51 -12.55 -2.71
C VAL A 18 8.68 -11.39 -2.18
N TRP A 19 8.98 -10.98 -0.95
CA TRP A 19 8.50 -9.73 -0.39
C TRP A 19 9.51 -8.61 -0.62
N SER A 20 9.04 -7.41 -0.96
CA SER A 20 9.87 -6.20 -1.12
C SER A 20 9.14 -5.00 -0.54
N MET A 21 9.89 -4.08 0.05
CA MET A 21 9.33 -2.95 0.78
C MET A 21 8.52 -1.99 -0.12
N SER A 22 8.97 -1.77 -1.36
CA SER A 22 8.27 -0.99 -2.38
C SER A 22 7.12 -1.76 -3.07
N GLY A 23 6.97 -3.06 -2.78
CA GLY A 23 6.15 -3.98 -3.56
C GLY A 23 6.92 -4.68 -4.68
N GLY A 24 6.29 -5.69 -5.29
CA GLY A 24 6.80 -6.44 -6.43
C GLY A 24 6.31 -5.93 -7.79
N PRO A 25 6.69 -6.62 -8.89
CA PRO A 25 6.26 -6.26 -10.24
C PRO A 25 4.73 -6.23 -10.37
N TYR A 26 4.19 -5.22 -11.05
CA TYR A 26 2.76 -5.04 -11.28
C TYR A 26 1.91 -4.97 -10.00
N CYS A 27 2.42 -4.35 -8.93
CA CYS A 27 1.70 -4.17 -7.68
C CYS A 27 0.34 -3.47 -7.84
N ARG A 28 -0.74 -4.23 -7.69
CA ARG A 28 -2.12 -3.74 -7.69
C ARG A 28 -2.93 -4.41 -6.57
N PRO A 29 -2.63 -4.11 -5.29
CA PRO A 29 -3.32 -4.75 -4.17
C PRO A 29 -4.80 -4.35 -4.15
N LYS A 30 -5.66 -5.32 -3.77
CA LYS A 30 -7.12 -5.16 -3.74
C LYS A 30 -7.61 -3.90 -2.99
N HIS A 31 -6.90 -3.49 -1.95
CA HIS A 31 -7.29 -2.39 -1.05
C HIS A 31 -6.46 -1.11 -1.22
N TRP A 32 -5.79 -0.91 -2.35
CA TRP A 32 -4.86 0.22 -2.54
C TRP A 32 -5.43 1.58 -2.13
N ARG A 33 -6.70 1.87 -2.47
CA ARG A 33 -7.36 3.14 -2.12
C ARG A 33 -7.47 3.38 -0.62
N ARG A 34 -7.81 2.34 0.16
CA ARG A 34 -7.94 2.45 1.62
C ARG A 34 -6.57 2.68 2.26
N ASN A 35 -5.56 1.95 1.80
CA ASN A 35 -4.19 2.09 2.31
C ASN A 35 -3.61 3.48 1.99
N THR A 36 -3.85 4.00 0.78
CA THR A 36 -3.45 5.35 0.40
C THR A 36 -4.15 6.41 1.25
N ALA A 37 -5.45 6.26 1.51
CA ALA A 37 -6.18 7.19 2.37
C ALA A 37 -5.60 7.24 3.79
N ILE A 38 -5.27 6.07 4.38
CA ILE A 38 -4.65 5.99 5.70
C ILE A 38 -3.27 6.66 5.72
N ALA A 39 -2.44 6.42 4.69
CA ALA A 39 -1.13 7.04 4.57
C ALA A 39 -1.23 8.57 4.49
N MET A 40 -2.12 9.09 3.62
CA MET A 40 -2.32 10.52 3.49
C MET A 40 -2.90 11.16 4.76
N PHE A 41 -3.80 10.46 5.45
CA PHE A 41 -4.30 10.91 6.74
C PHE A 41 -3.17 11.08 7.77
N GLY A 42 -2.25 10.13 7.85
CA GLY A 42 -1.05 10.24 8.70
C GLY A 42 -0.16 11.44 8.33
N VAL A 43 0.06 11.69 7.03
CA VAL A 43 0.82 12.85 6.55
C VAL A 43 0.16 14.16 7.00
N PHE A 44 -1.14 14.33 6.79
CA PHE A 44 -1.85 15.54 7.20
C PHE A 44 -1.87 15.72 8.72
N LEU A 45 -2.06 14.65 9.49
CA LEU A 45 -2.00 14.70 10.95
C LEU A 45 -0.66 15.23 11.47
N ILE A 46 0.44 15.02 10.73
CA ILE A 46 1.77 15.49 11.10
C ILE A 46 2.00 16.91 10.55
N CYS A 47 1.64 17.17 9.30
CA CYS A 47 1.90 18.45 8.65
C CYS A 47 1.09 19.61 9.26
N ILE A 48 -0.15 19.38 9.68
CA ILE A 48 -1.01 20.42 10.28
C ILE A 48 -0.40 20.99 11.58
N PRO A 49 -0.08 20.19 12.60
CA PRO A 49 0.50 20.73 13.84
C PRO A 49 1.89 21.33 13.62
N ILE A 50 2.69 20.78 12.70
CA ILE A 50 3.97 21.38 12.31
C ILE A 50 3.74 22.78 11.75
N ALA A 51 2.80 22.93 10.81
CA ALA A 51 2.48 24.23 10.22
C ALA A 51 1.98 25.23 11.25
N MET A 52 1.13 24.82 12.19
CA MET A 52 0.67 25.68 13.29
C MET A 52 1.85 26.15 14.16
N LYS A 53 2.76 25.24 14.52
CA LYS A 53 3.94 25.58 15.32
C LYS A 53 4.95 26.42 14.55
N SER A 54 5.12 26.20 13.25
CA SER A 54 5.95 27.04 12.39
C SER A 54 5.40 28.46 12.29
N ALA A 55 4.08 28.62 12.14
CA ALA A 55 3.44 29.93 12.08
C ALA A 55 3.47 30.70 13.42
N GLU A 56 3.54 30.01 14.56
CA GLU A 56 3.76 30.63 15.88
C GLU A 56 5.20 31.12 16.08
N LEU A 57 6.16 30.60 15.31
CA LEU A 57 7.60 30.87 15.44
C LEU A 57 8.12 31.90 14.42
N GLU A 58 7.29 32.31 13.45
CA GLU A 58 7.51 33.46 12.57
C GLU A 58 7.01 34.75 13.21
#